data_AF-A0A960MXQ0-F1
#
_entry.id   AF-A0A960MXQ0-F1
#
_cell.length_a   1.000
_cell.length_b   1.000
_cell.length_c   1.000
_cell.angle_alpha   90.00
_cell.angle_beta   90.00
_cell.angle_gamma   90.00
#
_symmetry.space_group_name_H-M   'P 1'
#
loop_
_entity.id
_entity.type
_entity.pdbx_description
1 polymer ?
#
loop_
_entity_poly.entity_id
_entity_poly.type
_entity_poly.pdbx_seq_one_letter_code
_entity_poly.pdbx_strand_id
1 'polypeptide(L)'
;MAIIFQFSSSAAAPQKDGAVAVELRSEGDSIQSGTPFTLALKLSIDPGWHTYWKNPGDSGIPTKIEWQLPEGFKAGELEFPYPHRFVVDFGGFKQVGLGYSGEVTHLVSITPPPNLTEGTSVTLSGKVSWLMCDDKQCVPGGAELSITLPVSSAAANPSQNENVFNAARAVIPDTQPRWTYSVTETGAKDLTFSIQAPKDAKSPPIEGLEMYPEVSSIIDLSSPPTPTVTANRLAFTVPKAPYFDKLPSEMGIVLISESGLPSLNGVKAIRITSSPKSEPKAAAPAPEEASPQKDSTVSADSPSPSRPVDQNSTTDYPYNSAAKQISYFGNSLIGVLFAGFLGGMILNVMPCVFPVISLKILSFVAHARDDRRKVLIHAAAYTVGILLFFIALAAIVIALGTGWGAQFQSPVFIMVMTAVVVALSLSLFGVFEFGVSLTSVGGKLTQ
;
A
#
# COMPACT_ATOMS: atom_id res chain seq x y z
N MET A 1 -24.82 48.95 2.25
CA MET A 1 -25.05 47.62 1.64
C MET A 1 -23.71 47.16 1.10
N ALA A 2 -22.94 46.44 1.93
CA ALA A 2 -21.62 45.95 1.54
C ALA A 2 -21.83 44.71 0.67
N ILE A 3 -21.50 44.80 -0.61
CA ILE A 3 -21.44 43.64 -1.50
C ILE A 3 -20.21 42.85 -1.06
N ILE A 4 -20.43 41.80 -0.26
CA ILE A 4 -19.41 40.81 0.04
C ILE A 4 -19.25 40.00 -1.25
N PHE A 5 -18.25 40.35 -2.06
CA PHE A 5 -17.75 39.45 -3.10
C PHE A 5 -17.15 38.24 -2.37
N GLN A 6 -17.91 37.16 -2.23
CA GLN A 6 -17.33 35.87 -1.93
C GLN A 6 -16.50 35.47 -3.15
N PHE A 7 -15.18 35.61 -3.05
CA PHE A 7 -14.27 35.02 -4.01
C PHE A 7 -14.42 33.50 -3.90
N SER A 8 -15.10 32.89 -4.86
CA SER A 8 -15.08 31.45 -5.07
C SER A 8 -13.62 31.05 -5.32
N SER A 9 -12.99 30.43 -4.33
CA SER A 9 -11.62 29.94 -4.47
C SER A 9 -11.68 28.59 -5.18
N SER A 10 -11.23 28.52 -6.43
CA SER A 10 -11.05 27.26 -7.17
C SER A 10 -9.88 26.40 -6.65
N ALA A 11 -9.34 26.75 -5.47
CA ALA A 11 -8.28 26.06 -4.76
C ALA A 11 -8.59 26.04 -3.26
N ALA A 12 -8.45 24.87 -2.65
CA ALA A 12 -8.41 24.73 -1.20
C ALA A 12 -7.10 25.32 -0.66
N ALA A 13 -7.09 25.78 0.59
CA ALA A 13 -5.84 26.14 1.23
C ALA A 13 -4.92 24.90 1.36
N PRO A 14 -3.62 25.00 1.05
CA PRO A 14 -2.72 23.88 1.18
C PRO A 14 -2.61 23.46 2.66
N GLN A 15 -2.72 22.16 2.91
CA GLN A 15 -2.48 21.57 4.23
C GLN A 15 -1.16 20.83 4.22
N LYS A 16 -0.29 21.08 5.20
CA LYS A 16 1.00 20.41 5.34
C LYS A 16 0.94 19.41 6.49
N ASP A 17 1.32 18.16 6.20
CA ASP A 17 1.51 17.11 7.19
C ASP A 17 2.86 16.42 6.93
N GLY A 18 3.74 16.48 7.93
CA GLY A 18 5.13 16.06 7.80
C GLY A 18 5.85 16.76 6.63
N ALA A 19 6.43 15.94 5.75
CA ALA A 19 7.24 16.37 4.61
C ALA A 19 6.41 16.61 3.32
N VAL A 20 5.08 16.57 3.39
CA VAL A 20 4.21 16.72 2.22
C VAL A 20 3.14 17.77 2.49
N ALA A 21 3.03 18.74 1.58
CA ALA A 21 1.89 19.65 1.49
C ALA A 21 0.92 19.17 0.41
N VAL A 22 -0.37 19.17 0.72
CA VAL A 22 -1.44 18.72 -0.17
C VAL A 22 -2.45 19.83 -0.41
N GLU A 23 -2.95 19.90 -1.64
CA GLU A 23 -3.91 20.91 -2.06
C GLU A 23 -4.91 20.31 -3.05
N LEU A 24 -6.20 20.66 -2.90
CA LEU A 24 -7.26 20.29 -3.83
C LEU A 24 -7.61 21.49 -4.72
N ARG A 25 -7.58 21.30 -6.03
CA ARG A 25 -7.86 22.34 -7.03
C ARG A 25 -8.96 21.91 -7.98
N SER A 26 -9.77 22.84 -8.43
CA SER A 26 -10.79 22.64 -9.47
C SER A 26 -10.29 23.16 -10.81
N GLU A 27 -10.60 22.43 -11.89
CA GLU A 27 -10.30 22.88 -13.25
C GLU A 27 -11.19 24.03 -13.67
N GLY A 28 -12.48 23.96 -13.34
CA GLY A 28 -13.46 25.00 -13.59
C GLY A 28 -13.70 25.89 -12.36
N ASP A 29 -14.22 27.09 -12.61
CA ASP A 29 -14.64 28.04 -11.57
C ASP A 29 -16.01 27.72 -10.93
N SER A 30 -16.77 26.79 -11.52
CA SER A 30 -18.13 26.44 -11.14
C SER A 30 -18.46 24.97 -11.48
N ILE A 31 -19.56 24.47 -10.92
CA ILE A 31 -20.11 23.14 -11.21
C ILE A 31 -21.34 23.31 -12.11
N GLN A 32 -21.36 22.58 -13.22
CA GLN A 32 -22.54 22.45 -14.07
C GLN A 32 -23.28 21.14 -13.75
N SER A 33 -24.60 21.22 -13.59
CA SER A 33 -25.46 20.06 -13.33
C SER A 33 -25.26 18.93 -14.34
N GLY A 34 -25.06 17.70 -13.86
CA GLY A 34 -24.93 16.50 -14.68
C GLY A 34 -23.67 16.39 -15.56
N THR A 35 -22.85 17.43 -15.63
CA THR A 35 -21.62 17.44 -16.44
C THR A 35 -20.41 17.11 -15.57
N PRO A 36 -19.65 16.04 -15.87
CA PRO A 36 -18.43 15.74 -15.14
C PRO A 36 -17.40 16.87 -15.23
N PHE A 37 -16.67 17.10 -14.15
CA PHE A 37 -15.55 18.05 -14.08
C PHE A 37 -14.37 17.41 -13.36
N THR A 38 -13.17 17.94 -13.57
CA THR A 38 -11.94 17.38 -12.99
C THR A 38 -11.48 18.18 -11.78
N LEU A 39 -11.11 17.46 -10.71
CA LEU A 39 -10.34 18.00 -9.60
C LEU A 39 -8.89 17.48 -9.67
N ALA A 40 -7.96 18.27 -9.15
CA ALA A 40 -6.56 17.94 -9.02
C ALA A 40 -6.15 17.86 -7.55
N LEU A 41 -5.55 16.75 -7.14
CA LEU A 41 -4.84 16.62 -5.87
C LEU A 41 -3.35 16.85 -6.11
N LYS A 42 -2.88 18.05 -5.75
CA LYS A 42 -1.46 18.42 -5.85
C LYS A 42 -0.74 18.08 -4.55
N LEU A 43 0.37 17.35 -4.66
CA LEU A 43 1.32 17.08 -3.58
C LEU A 43 2.61 17.84 -3.87
N SER A 44 3.09 18.61 -2.89
CA SER A 44 4.42 19.21 -2.86
C SER A 44 5.22 18.51 -1.77
N ILE A 45 6.30 17.84 -2.16
CA ILE A 45 7.10 16.92 -1.36
C ILE A 45 8.44 17.59 -1.05
N ASP A 46 8.79 17.68 0.23
CA ASP A 46 10.03 18.31 0.67
C ASP A 46 11.26 17.55 0.11
N PRO A 47 12.40 18.23 -0.13
CA PRO A 47 13.60 17.59 -0.68
C PRO A 47 14.08 16.39 0.14
N GLY A 48 14.45 15.30 -0.54
CA GLY A 48 14.88 14.05 0.10
C GLY A 48 13.74 13.12 0.53
N TRP A 49 12.49 13.53 0.33
CA TRP A 49 11.32 12.69 0.56
C TRP A 49 10.65 12.26 -0.74
N HIS A 50 9.92 11.15 -0.69
CA HIS A 50 9.12 10.65 -1.81
C HIS A 50 7.77 10.11 -1.35
N THR A 51 6.82 10.07 -2.29
CA THR A 51 5.52 9.41 -2.16
C THR A 51 5.35 8.37 -3.26
N TYR A 52 4.30 7.54 -3.18
CA TYR A 52 4.22 6.31 -3.97
C TYR A 52 3.19 6.36 -5.10
N TRP A 53 3.53 5.68 -6.19
CA TRP A 53 2.61 5.38 -7.29
C TRP A 53 1.62 4.28 -6.91
N LYS A 54 0.59 4.07 -7.74
CA LYS A 54 -0.45 3.04 -7.53
C LYS A 54 0.13 1.64 -7.26
N ASN A 55 1.22 1.29 -7.94
CA ASN A 55 2.09 0.19 -7.56
C ASN A 55 3.31 0.81 -6.86
N PRO A 56 3.45 0.67 -5.53
CA PRO A 56 4.51 1.34 -4.77
C PRO A 56 5.90 0.72 -4.96
N GLY A 57 5.99 -0.49 -5.53
CA GLY A 57 7.23 -1.27 -5.60
C GLY A 57 7.35 -2.29 -4.47
N ASP A 58 8.57 -2.50 -3.94
CA ASP A 58 8.86 -3.50 -2.92
C ASP A 58 8.11 -3.24 -1.60
N SER A 59 7.95 -1.96 -1.26
CA SER A 59 7.21 -1.51 -0.09
C SER A 59 6.62 -0.13 -0.35
N GLY A 60 5.49 0.17 0.29
CA GLY A 60 4.87 1.50 0.26
C GLY A 60 3.35 1.46 0.24
N ILE A 61 2.72 2.64 0.34
CA ILE A 61 1.26 2.78 0.27
C ILE A 61 0.96 3.95 -0.68
N PRO A 62 0.16 3.73 -1.74
CA PRO A 62 -0.19 4.78 -2.68
C PRO A 62 -1.09 5.83 -2.02
N THR A 63 -1.06 7.05 -2.56
CA THR A 63 -1.99 8.11 -2.19
C THR A 63 -3.44 7.69 -2.46
N LYS A 64 -4.32 7.92 -1.49
CA LYS A 64 -5.77 7.63 -1.60
C LYS A 64 -6.59 8.83 -1.14
N ILE A 65 -7.77 8.97 -1.73
CA ILE A 65 -8.78 9.94 -1.31
C ILE A 65 -10.05 9.17 -0.93
N GLU A 66 -10.45 9.27 0.33
CA GLU A 66 -11.74 8.82 0.81
C GLU A 66 -12.71 9.99 0.82
N TRP A 67 -13.60 9.98 -0.16
CA TRP A 67 -14.53 11.07 -0.41
C TRP A 67 -15.70 11.10 0.57
N GLN A 68 -16.02 12.29 1.10
CA GLN A 68 -17.29 12.62 1.75
C GLN A 68 -18.06 13.59 0.84
N LEU A 69 -18.61 13.05 -0.25
CA LEU A 69 -19.32 13.85 -1.24
C LEU A 69 -20.78 14.10 -0.84
N PRO A 70 -21.36 15.23 -1.25
CA PRO A 70 -22.81 15.47 -1.12
C PRO A 70 -23.63 14.43 -1.88
N GLU A 71 -24.91 14.32 -1.51
CA GLU A 71 -25.81 13.34 -2.12
C GLU A 71 -25.85 13.46 -3.65
N GLY A 72 -25.77 12.31 -4.34
CA GLY A 72 -25.83 12.21 -5.80
C GLY A 72 -24.52 12.46 -6.54
N PHE A 73 -23.48 12.99 -5.88
CA PHE A 73 -22.15 13.13 -6.48
C PHE A 73 -21.40 11.80 -6.49
N LYS A 74 -20.57 11.59 -7.52
CA LYS A 74 -19.71 10.41 -7.66
C LYS A 74 -18.29 10.84 -8.00
N ALA A 75 -17.30 10.23 -7.36
CA ALA A 75 -15.90 10.34 -7.76
C ALA A 75 -15.48 9.14 -8.59
N GLY A 76 -14.69 9.38 -9.63
CA GLY A 76 -13.96 8.36 -10.36
C GLY A 76 -12.71 7.90 -9.60
N GLU A 77 -11.93 7.03 -10.25
CA GLU A 77 -10.63 6.62 -9.72
C GLU A 77 -9.61 7.78 -9.77
N LEU A 78 -8.62 7.72 -8.90
CA LEU A 78 -7.51 8.66 -8.90
C LEU A 78 -6.57 8.30 -10.06
N GLU A 79 -6.38 9.24 -10.99
CA GLU A 79 -5.47 9.13 -12.12
C GLU A 79 -4.05 9.54 -11.70
N PHE A 80 -3.12 8.62 -11.89
CA PHE A 80 -1.72 8.77 -11.48
C PHE A 80 -0.83 9.12 -12.67
N PRO A 81 0.05 10.13 -12.55
CA PRO A 81 1.19 10.31 -13.46
C PRO A 81 2.07 9.06 -13.54
N TYR A 82 2.86 8.90 -14.60
CA TYR A 82 3.85 7.82 -14.64
C TYR A 82 4.89 7.98 -13.52
N PRO A 83 5.34 6.88 -12.88
CA PRO A 83 6.29 6.94 -11.78
C PRO A 83 7.72 7.15 -12.27
N HIS A 84 8.61 7.48 -11.34
CA HIS A 84 10.03 7.13 -11.45
C HIS A 84 10.40 6.04 -10.45
N ARG A 85 11.45 5.29 -10.78
CA ARG A 85 12.08 4.34 -9.88
C ARG A 85 13.04 5.06 -8.95
N PHE A 86 12.99 4.74 -7.66
CA PHE A 86 13.96 5.17 -6.67
C PHE A 86 14.38 3.99 -5.79
N VAL A 87 15.53 4.12 -5.14
CA VAL A 87 16.07 3.11 -4.22
C VAL A 87 16.16 3.73 -2.84
N VAL A 88 15.54 3.08 -1.86
CA VAL A 88 15.63 3.47 -0.44
C VAL A 88 16.62 2.53 0.25
N ASP A 89 17.60 3.09 0.95
CA ASP A 89 18.65 2.32 1.63
C ASP A 89 18.49 2.39 3.16
N PHE A 90 17.82 1.39 3.73
CA PHE A 90 17.63 1.28 5.17
C PHE A 90 18.86 0.65 5.85
N GLY A 91 19.99 1.35 5.84
CA GLY A 91 21.21 0.93 6.54
C GLY A 91 21.79 -0.38 6.00
N GLY A 92 21.80 -0.55 4.67
CA GLY A 92 22.31 -1.71 3.95
C GLY A 92 21.21 -2.57 3.30
N PHE A 93 19.94 -2.33 3.64
CA PHE A 93 18.79 -2.99 3.02
C PHE A 93 18.19 -2.08 1.94
N LYS A 94 18.48 -2.40 0.68
CA LYS A 94 17.97 -1.65 -0.47
C LYS A 94 16.58 -2.15 -0.88
N GLN A 95 15.64 -1.23 -0.96
CA GLN A 95 14.30 -1.46 -1.49
C GLN A 95 14.08 -0.58 -2.71
N VAL A 96 13.42 -1.12 -3.74
CA VAL A 96 13.05 -0.37 -4.93
C VAL A 96 11.61 0.08 -4.82
N GLY A 97 11.41 1.40 -4.87
CA GLY A 97 10.10 2.02 -4.90
C GLY A 97 9.79 2.66 -6.25
N LEU A 98 8.49 2.79 -6.54
CA LEU A 98 7.97 3.52 -7.69
C LEU A 98 7.09 4.67 -7.19
N GLY A 99 7.36 5.88 -7.64
CA GLY A 99 6.63 7.03 -7.13
C GLY A 99 7.18 8.37 -7.57
N TYR A 100 7.17 9.32 -6.64
CA TYR A 100 7.27 10.75 -6.91
C TYR A 100 8.11 11.49 -5.87
N SER A 101 8.75 12.57 -6.31
CA SER A 101 9.56 13.50 -5.53
C SER A 101 9.36 14.90 -6.12
N GLY A 102 9.55 15.94 -5.31
CA GLY A 102 9.27 17.33 -5.73
C GLY A 102 7.77 17.61 -5.81
N GLU A 103 7.18 17.63 -7.00
CA GLU A 103 5.73 17.87 -7.16
C GLU A 103 5.07 16.76 -7.97
N VAL A 104 3.88 16.34 -7.54
CA VAL A 104 3.02 15.43 -8.30
C VAL A 104 1.58 15.88 -8.22
N THR A 105 0.88 15.85 -9.35
CA THR A 105 -0.55 16.18 -9.42
C THR A 105 -1.33 14.98 -9.92
N HIS A 106 -2.25 14.51 -9.09
CA HIS A 106 -3.18 13.44 -9.44
C HIS A 106 -4.50 14.05 -9.88
N LEU A 107 -5.17 13.46 -10.86
CA LEU A 107 -6.47 13.93 -11.35
C LEU A 107 -7.58 13.00 -10.92
N VAL A 108 -8.77 13.54 -10.74
CA VAL A 108 -9.97 12.76 -10.42
C VAL A 108 -11.20 13.41 -11.05
N SER A 109 -11.98 12.61 -11.75
CA SER A 109 -13.24 13.05 -12.33
C SER A 109 -14.35 13.01 -11.28
N ILE A 110 -15.09 14.11 -11.13
CA ILE A 110 -16.27 14.22 -10.27
C ILE A 110 -17.51 14.40 -11.15
N THR A 111 -18.48 13.52 -10.95
CA THR A 111 -19.77 13.56 -11.66
C THR A 111 -20.85 14.10 -10.73
N PRO A 112 -21.38 15.33 -10.98
CA PRO A 112 -22.49 15.88 -10.23
C PRO A 112 -23.84 15.25 -10.60
N PRO A 113 -24.86 15.31 -9.73
CA PRO A 113 -26.21 14.95 -10.11
C PRO A 113 -26.77 15.94 -11.15
N PRO A 114 -27.79 15.54 -11.94
CA PRO A 114 -28.36 16.38 -13.00
C PRO A 114 -29.20 17.56 -12.51
N ASN A 115 -29.53 17.62 -11.21
CA ASN A 115 -30.50 18.57 -10.67
C ASN A 115 -29.90 19.42 -9.53
N LEU A 116 -28.82 20.16 -9.81
CA LEU A 116 -28.30 21.14 -8.85
C LEU A 116 -29.06 22.47 -8.97
N THR A 117 -29.23 23.16 -7.85
CA THR A 117 -29.88 24.47 -7.82
C THR A 117 -28.88 25.57 -8.18
N GLU A 118 -29.13 26.29 -9.27
CA GLU A 118 -28.30 27.41 -9.71
C GLU A 118 -28.16 28.49 -8.63
N GLY A 119 -26.98 29.10 -8.52
CA GLY A 119 -26.68 30.14 -7.53
C GLY A 119 -26.39 29.61 -6.13
N THR A 120 -26.51 28.30 -5.89
CA THR A 120 -26.03 27.66 -4.65
C THR A 120 -24.54 27.35 -4.73
N SER A 121 -23.93 26.99 -3.60
CA SER A 121 -22.55 26.51 -3.53
C SER A 121 -22.52 25.10 -2.96
N VAL A 122 -21.65 24.26 -3.52
CA VAL A 122 -21.46 22.87 -3.11
C VAL A 122 -20.06 22.71 -2.55
N THR A 123 -19.95 22.05 -1.40
CA THR A 123 -18.66 21.71 -0.79
C THR A 123 -18.36 20.24 -1.02
N LEU A 124 -17.20 19.96 -1.61
CA LEU A 124 -16.68 18.62 -1.83
C LEU A 124 -15.55 18.39 -0.83
N SER A 125 -15.66 17.36 0.00
CA SER A 125 -14.67 17.06 1.04
C SER A 125 -14.12 15.66 0.90
N GLY A 126 -12.88 15.44 1.31
CA GLY A 126 -12.27 14.12 1.32
C GLY A 126 -11.09 14.02 2.29
N LYS A 127 -10.90 12.82 2.85
CA LYS A 127 -9.74 12.45 3.63
C LYS A 127 -8.68 11.90 2.69
N VAL A 128 -7.56 12.60 2.59
CA VAL A 128 -6.40 12.16 1.82
C VAL A 128 -5.45 11.43 2.75
N SER A 129 -4.93 10.28 2.31
CA SER A 129 -3.89 9.53 3.03
C SER A 129 -2.78 9.10 2.08
N TRP A 130 -1.55 9.11 2.56
CA TRP A 130 -0.37 8.70 1.79
C TRP A 130 0.71 8.16 2.72
N LEU A 131 1.69 7.46 2.16
CA LEU A 131 2.96 7.18 2.84
C LEU A 131 4.04 8.09 2.25
N MET A 132 4.81 8.74 3.11
CA MET A 132 6.01 9.48 2.72
C MET A 132 7.23 8.84 3.37
N CYS A 133 8.32 8.68 2.62
CA CYS A 133 9.55 8.16 3.17
C CYS A 133 10.75 9.00 2.75
N ASP A 134 11.79 8.93 3.56
CA ASP A 134 13.15 9.33 3.23
C ASP A 134 14.06 8.08 3.27
N ASP A 135 15.38 8.27 3.17
CA ASP A 135 16.36 7.16 3.22
C ASP A 135 16.43 6.42 4.56
N LYS A 136 15.72 6.90 5.60
CA LYS A 136 15.85 6.42 6.98
C LYS A 136 14.54 5.88 7.54
N GLN A 137 13.42 6.44 7.12
CA GLN A 137 12.11 6.17 7.72
C GLN A 137 10.96 6.37 6.73
N CYS A 138 9.83 5.76 7.09
CA CYS A 138 8.56 5.91 6.42
C CYS A 138 7.50 6.35 7.43
N VAL A 139 6.78 7.42 7.12
CA VAL A 139 5.77 8.04 7.97
C VAL A 139 4.45 8.13 7.20
N PRO A 140 3.32 7.63 7.74
CA PRO A 140 2.01 7.87 7.14
C PRO A 140 1.62 9.34 7.33
N GLY A 141 1.07 9.96 6.28
CA GLY A 141 0.50 11.30 6.32
C GLY A 141 -0.99 11.29 6.01
N GLY A 142 -1.68 12.34 6.46
CA GLY A 142 -3.10 12.52 6.18
C GLY A 142 -3.56 13.97 6.26
N ALA A 143 -4.61 14.29 5.51
CA ALA A 143 -5.20 15.62 5.47
C ALA A 143 -6.70 15.56 5.18
N GLU A 144 -7.46 16.52 5.71
CA GLU A 144 -8.87 16.72 5.40
C GLU A 144 -9.01 17.95 4.51
N LEU A 145 -9.23 17.70 3.21
CA LEU A 145 -9.34 18.76 2.22
C LEU A 145 -10.81 18.99 1.88
N SER A 146 -11.16 20.27 1.67
CA SER A 146 -12.47 20.66 1.16
C SER A 146 -12.33 21.80 0.15
N ILE A 147 -13.17 21.76 -0.86
CA ILE A 147 -13.30 22.83 -1.85
C ILE A 147 -14.77 23.18 -2.03
N THR A 148 -15.09 24.47 -2.07
CA THR A 148 -16.45 24.97 -2.28
C THR A 148 -16.54 25.66 -3.63
N LEU A 149 -17.45 25.18 -4.48
CA LEU A 149 -17.65 25.69 -5.83
C LEU A 149 -19.10 26.15 -6.02
N PRO A 150 -19.35 27.27 -6.71
CA PRO A 150 -20.69 27.70 -7.06
C PRO A 150 -21.31 26.83 -8.17
N VAL A 151 -22.63 26.71 -8.17
CA VAL A 151 -23.41 26.02 -9.20
C VAL A 151 -23.85 27.03 -10.26
N SER A 152 -23.57 26.72 -11.52
CA SER A 152 -23.94 27.52 -12.69
C SER A 152 -24.71 26.69 -13.70
N SER A 153 -25.69 27.29 -14.39
CA SER A 153 -26.35 26.66 -15.54
C SER A 153 -25.46 26.64 -16.78
N ALA A 154 -24.55 27.61 -16.89
CA ALA A 154 -23.57 27.71 -17.96
C ALA A 154 -22.41 26.73 -17.75
N ALA A 155 -21.69 26.40 -18.83
CA ALA A 155 -20.44 25.67 -18.74
C ALA A 155 -19.43 26.46 -17.88
N ALA A 156 -18.66 25.75 -17.07
CA ALA A 156 -17.64 26.36 -16.22
C ALA A 156 -16.56 27.04 -17.07
N ASN A 157 -16.12 28.23 -16.66
CA ASN A 157 -14.95 28.83 -17.31
C ASN A 157 -13.69 28.12 -16.81
N PRO A 158 -12.62 28.07 -17.62
CA PRO A 158 -11.31 27.65 -17.13
C PRO A 158 -10.92 28.49 -15.91
N SER A 159 -10.60 27.80 -14.81
CA SER A 159 -10.07 28.47 -13.62
C SER A 159 -8.63 28.94 -13.86
N GLN A 160 -8.08 29.67 -12.89
CA GLN A 160 -6.67 30.06 -12.87
C GLN A 160 -5.71 28.85 -12.79
N ASN A 161 -6.22 27.63 -12.64
CA ASN A 161 -5.44 26.40 -12.49
C ASN A 161 -5.16 25.67 -13.81
N GLU A 162 -5.56 26.20 -14.97
CA GLU A 162 -5.44 25.51 -16.27
C GLU A 162 -4.04 24.89 -16.52
N ASN A 163 -2.98 25.61 -16.16
CA ASN A 163 -1.60 25.12 -16.29
C ASN A 163 -1.31 23.86 -15.44
N VAL A 164 -1.91 23.75 -14.25
CA VAL A 164 -1.74 22.58 -13.36
C VAL A 164 -2.38 21.35 -14.00
N PHE A 165 -3.58 21.50 -14.58
CA PHE A 165 -4.29 20.40 -15.24
C PHE A 165 -3.60 19.98 -16.54
N ASN A 166 -3.16 20.93 -17.35
CA ASN A 166 -2.43 20.65 -18.58
C ASN A 166 -1.09 19.95 -18.29
N ALA A 167 -0.35 20.40 -17.28
CA ALA A 167 0.89 19.75 -16.84
C ALA A 167 0.63 18.34 -16.30
N ALA A 168 -0.41 18.13 -15.52
CA ALA A 168 -0.78 16.82 -14.99
C ALA A 168 -1.15 15.84 -16.11
N ARG A 169 -2.00 16.24 -17.06
CA ARG A 169 -2.40 15.39 -18.20
C ARG A 169 -1.23 15.02 -19.10
N ALA A 170 -0.24 15.90 -19.28
CA ALA A 170 0.94 15.62 -20.09
C ALA A 170 1.83 14.48 -19.55
N VAL A 171 1.67 14.11 -18.28
CA VAL A 171 2.42 13.04 -17.61
C VAL A 171 1.55 11.89 -17.12
N ILE A 172 0.24 11.92 -17.37
CA ILE A 172 -0.63 10.76 -17.17
C ILE A 172 -0.47 9.83 -18.38
N PRO A 173 -0.21 8.52 -18.17
CA PRO A 173 -0.08 7.58 -19.29
C PRO A 173 -1.35 7.48 -20.14
N ASP A 174 -1.23 7.79 -21.43
CA ASP A 174 -2.33 7.64 -22.37
C ASP A 174 -2.65 6.16 -22.58
N THR A 175 -3.92 5.78 -22.47
CA THR A 175 -4.33 4.39 -22.76
C THR A 175 -4.28 4.15 -24.26
N GLN A 176 -3.49 3.16 -24.68
CA GLN A 176 -3.25 2.83 -26.08
C GLN A 176 -3.89 1.50 -26.48
N PRO A 177 -5.15 1.48 -26.97
CA PRO A 177 -5.86 0.23 -27.26
C PRO A 177 -5.30 -0.53 -28.48
N ARG A 178 -4.54 0.15 -29.36
CA ARG A 178 -3.88 -0.48 -30.51
C ARG A 178 -2.59 -1.20 -30.16
N TRP A 179 -2.04 -0.95 -28.97
CA TRP A 179 -0.90 -1.66 -28.43
C TRP A 179 -1.42 -2.84 -27.63
N THR A 180 -0.77 -3.99 -27.77
CA THR A 180 -1.13 -5.19 -27.01
C THR A 180 0.11 -5.75 -26.35
N TYR A 181 -0.07 -6.55 -25.32
CA TYR A 181 1.04 -7.33 -24.78
C TYR A 181 0.57 -8.69 -24.29
N SER A 182 1.51 -9.62 -24.23
CA SER A 182 1.36 -10.91 -23.57
C SER A 182 2.48 -11.11 -22.55
N VAL A 183 2.19 -11.90 -21.52
CA VAL A 183 3.17 -12.29 -20.51
C VAL A 183 3.33 -13.78 -20.55
N THR A 184 4.56 -14.26 -20.65
CA THR A 184 4.88 -15.69 -20.64
C THR A 184 5.93 -15.96 -19.58
N GLU A 185 5.71 -16.99 -18.77
CA GLU A 185 6.74 -17.48 -17.85
C GLU A 185 7.88 -18.11 -18.66
N THR A 186 9.10 -17.63 -18.44
CA THR A 186 10.31 -18.11 -19.12
C THR A 186 11.15 -18.84 -18.09
N GLY A 187 11.12 -20.18 -18.16
CA GLY A 187 11.71 -21.01 -17.10
C GLY A 187 10.97 -20.86 -15.77
N ALA A 188 11.64 -21.21 -14.66
CA ALA A 188 11.03 -21.18 -13.34
C ALA A 188 10.99 -19.77 -12.71
N LYS A 189 11.93 -18.89 -13.08
CA LYS A 189 12.23 -17.66 -12.34
C LYS A 189 11.84 -16.37 -13.04
N ASP A 190 11.62 -16.38 -14.35
CA ASP A 190 11.47 -15.14 -15.12
C ASP A 190 10.10 -15.02 -15.78
N LEU A 191 9.69 -13.78 -16.03
CA LEU A 191 8.56 -13.39 -16.85
C LEU A 191 9.06 -12.62 -18.07
N THR A 192 8.53 -12.95 -19.25
CA THR A 192 8.78 -12.20 -20.47
C THR A 192 7.51 -11.46 -20.89
N PHE A 193 7.56 -10.13 -20.85
CA PHE A 193 6.52 -9.24 -21.35
C PHE A 193 6.80 -8.95 -22.81
N SER A 194 5.97 -9.48 -23.71
CA SER A 194 6.04 -9.23 -25.14
C SER A 194 5.01 -8.18 -25.53
N ILE A 195 5.47 -6.96 -25.79
CA ILE A 195 4.62 -5.83 -26.21
C ILE A 195 4.66 -5.72 -27.73
N GLN A 196 3.48 -5.69 -28.34
CA GLN A 196 3.28 -5.56 -29.76
C GLN A 196 2.77 -4.13 -30.07
N ALA A 197 3.62 -3.35 -30.74
CA ALA A 197 3.23 -2.06 -31.28
C ALA A 197 2.41 -2.24 -32.58
N PRO A 198 1.58 -1.25 -32.95
CA PRO A 198 0.88 -1.23 -34.24
C PRO A 198 1.83 -1.40 -35.44
N LYS A 199 1.34 -1.94 -36.56
CA LYS A 199 2.18 -2.20 -37.75
C LYS A 199 2.79 -0.93 -38.36
N ASP A 200 2.11 0.19 -38.19
CA ASP A 200 2.49 1.55 -38.61
C ASP A 200 3.42 2.24 -37.60
N ALA A 201 3.64 1.64 -36.42
CA ALA A 201 4.50 2.22 -35.40
C ALA A 201 5.98 2.07 -35.79
N LYS A 202 6.72 3.17 -35.67
CA LYS A 202 8.18 3.19 -35.65
C LYS A 202 8.69 2.55 -34.35
N SER A 203 9.80 1.82 -34.44
CA SER A 203 10.48 1.25 -33.28
C SER A 203 10.91 2.37 -32.32
N PRO A 204 10.61 2.26 -31.01
CA PRO A 204 11.12 3.21 -30.03
C PRO A 204 12.63 3.00 -29.79
N PRO A 205 13.36 4.03 -29.34
CA PRO A 205 14.72 3.85 -28.85
C PRO A 205 14.74 2.92 -27.63
N ILE A 206 15.78 2.10 -27.52
CA ILE A 206 15.96 1.16 -26.40
C ILE A 206 16.40 1.89 -25.13
N GLU A 207 17.23 2.93 -25.31
CA GLU A 207 17.77 3.73 -24.22
C GLU A 207 16.66 4.52 -23.52
N GLY A 208 16.61 4.41 -22.19
CA GLY A 208 15.57 5.04 -21.37
C GLY A 208 14.17 4.44 -21.53
N LEU A 209 14.07 3.21 -22.06
CA LEU A 209 12.80 2.49 -22.17
C LEU A 209 12.58 1.60 -20.95
N GLU A 210 11.53 1.89 -20.18
CA GLU A 210 11.18 1.17 -18.96
C GLU A 210 9.75 0.65 -19.01
N MET A 211 9.48 -0.46 -18.30
CA MET A 211 8.15 -1.05 -18.19
C MET A 211 7.82 -1.32 -16.73
N TYR A 212 6.65 -0.85 -16.31
CA TYR A 212 6.15 -1.03 -14.95
C TYR A 212 4.75 -1.66 -14.96
N PRO A 213 4.53 -2.77 -14.25
CA PRO A 213 3.18 -3.28 -14.04
C PRO A 213 2.41 -2.35 -13.09
N GLU A 214 1.12 -2.16 -13.35
CA GLU A 214 0.22 -1.43 -12.43
C GLU A 214 -0.12 -2.25 -11.18
N VAL A 215 0.21 -3.54 -11.17
CA VAL A 215 -0.03 -4.48 -10.07
C VAL A 215 1.29 -4.83 -9.40
N SER A 216 1.31 -4.76 -8.07
CA SER A 216 2.47 -5.11 -7.24
C SER A 216 2.76 -6.61 -7.23
N SER A 217 3.96 -6.97 -6.77
CA SER A 217 4.37 -8.38 -6.55
C SER A 217 4.37 -9.27 -7.81
N ILE A 218 4.43 -8.68 -9.00
CA ILE A 218 4.56 -9.43 -10.26
C ILE A 218 6.03 -9.64 -10.64
N ILE A 219 6.83 -8.58 -10.57
CA ILE A 219 8.23 -8.57 -11.02
C ILE A 219 9.16 -8.13 -9.89
N ASP A 220 10.40 -8.61 -9.92
CA ASP A 220 11.47 -8.08 -9.09
C ASP A 220 11.97 -6.75 -9.68
N LEU A 221 11.83 -5.67 -8.92
CA LEU A 221 12.21 -4.33 -9.36
C LEU A 221 13.68 -4.00 -9.08
N SER A 222 14.43 -4.86 -8.39
CA SER A 222 15.86 -4.66 -8.11
C SER A 222 16.74 -4.76 -9.35
N SER A 223 16.25 -5.42 -10.40
CA SER A 223 16.98 -5.69 -11.64
C SER A 223 16.24 -5.06 -12.83
N PRO A 224 16.57 -3.83 -13.26
CA PRO A 224 15.91 -3.20 -14.39
C PRO A 224 16.18 -4.02 -15.67
N PRO A 225 15.14 -4.45 -16.40
CA PRO A 225 15.32 -5.22 -17.62
C PRO A 225 15.89 -4.37 -18.74
N THR A 226 16.80 -4.92 -19.53
CA THR A 226 17.15 -4.35 -20.83
C THR A 226 16.11 -4.77 -21.86
N PRO A 227 15.37 -3.85 -22.50
CA PRO A 227 14.44 -4.21 -23.54
C PRO A 227 15.17 -4.78 -24.75
N THR A 228 14.58 -5.79 -25.35
CA THR A 228 14.95 -6.23 -26.71
C THR A 228 13.91 -5.72 -27.69
N VAL A 229 14.37 -5.15 -28.81
CA VAL A 229 13.51 -4.53 -29.81
C VAL A 229 13.72 -5.21 -31.15
N THR A 230 12.66 -5.81 -31.68
CA THR A 230 12.66 -6.49 -32.97
C THR A 230 11.52 -5.94 -33.81
N ALA A 231 11.85 -5.04 -34.75
CA ALA A 231 10.87 -4.32 -35.56
C ALA A 231 9.79 -3.62 -34.69
N ASN A 232 8.55 -4.12 -34.69
CA ASN A 232 7.43 -3.56 -33.94
C ASN A 232 7.11 -4.32 -32.64
N ARG A 233 8.01 -5.21 -32.19
CA ARG A 233 7.86 -5.96 -30.93
C ARG A 233 8.95 -5.56 -29.93
N LEU A 234 8.52 -5.32 -28.70
CA LEU A 234 9.38 -5.10 -27.54
C LEU A 234 9.27 -6.32 -26.64
N ALA A 235 10.39 -6.79 -26.09
CA ALA A 235 10.38 -7.82 -25.07
C ALA A 235 11.21 -7.42 -23.86
N PHE A 236 10.59 -7.52 -22.68
CA PHE A 236 11.23 -7.31 -21.38
C PHE A 236 11.21 -8.64 -20.63
N THR A 237 12.40 -9.18 -20.34
CA THR A 237 12.55 -10.36 -19.49
C THR A 237 13.00 -9.89 -18.11
N VAL A 238 12.18 -10.17 -17.11
CA VAL A 238 12.35 -9.74 -15.72
C VAL A 238 12.23 -10.92 -14.77
N PRO A 239 12.98 -10.97 -13.67
CA PRO A 239 12.75 -11.96 -12.63
C PRO A 239 11.36 -11.77 -12.00
N LYS A 240 10.74 -12.87 -11.59
CA LYS A 240 9.52 -12.87 -10.77
C LYS A 240 9.82 -12.25 -9.42
N ALA A 241 8.85 -11.53 -8.86
CA ALA A 241 8.95 -11.07 -7.48
C ALA A 241 9.12 -12.27 -6.51
N PRO A 242 9.81 -12.11 -5.37
CA PRO A 242 9.98 -13.17 -4.37
C PRO A 242 8.67 -13.79 -3.87
N TYR A 243 7.58 -13.01 -3.89
CA TYR A 243 6.24 -13.42 -3.46
C TYR A 243 5.26 -13.53 -4.62
N PHE A 244 5.76 -13.78 -5.84
CA PHE A 244 4.91 -14.04 -7.00
C PHE A 244 4.08 -15.32 -6.79
N ASP A 245 2.76 -15.19 -6.96
CA ASP A 245 1.81 -16.32 -6.92
C ASP A 245 1.36 -16.68 -8.34
N LYS A 246 0.58 -15.79 -8.95
CA LYS A 246 0.05 -15.94 -10.31
C LYS A 246 -0.19 -14.59 -10.97
N LEU A 247 -0.29 -14.59 -12.30
CA LEU A 247 -0.70 -13.41 -13.05
C LEU A 247 -2.21 -13.14 -12.88
N PRO A 248 -2.62 -11.88 -12.67
CA PRO A 248 -4.02 -11.48 -12.71
C PRO A 248 -4.67 -11.74 -14.07
N SER A 249 -6.01 -11.90 -14.09
CA SER A 249 -6.77 -12.04 -15.34
C SER A 249 -6.78 -10.78 -16.19
N GLU A 250 -6.66 -9.62 -15.56
CA GLU A 250 -6.47 -8.33 -16.21
C GLU A 250 -5.46 -7.53 -15.42
N MET A 251 -4.50 -6.93 -16.12
CA MET A 251 -3.59 -5.96 -15.56
C MET A 251 -3.22 -4.91 -16.61
N GLY A 252 -2.81 -3.74 -16.15
CA GLY A 252 -2.16 -2.75 -16.99
C GLY A 252 -0.65 -2.81 -16.82
N ILE A 253 0.06 -2.41 -17.86
CA ILE A 253 1.46 -2.03 -17.81
C ILE A 253 1.60 -0.59 -18.30
N VAL A 254 2.57 0.13 -17.74
CA VAL A 254 3.00 1.44 -18.21
C VAL A 254 4.35 1.28 -18.89
N LEU A 255 4.42 1.67 -20.16
CA LEU A 255 5.66 1.76 -20.91
C LEU A 255 6.11 3.21 -20.91
N ILE A 256 7.32 3.48 -20.44
CA ILE A 256 7.92 4.81 -20.34
C ILE A 256 9.12 4.88 -21.29
N SER A 257 9.23 5.97 -22.04
CA SER A 257 10.35 6.31 -22.91
C SER A 257 10.84 7.72 -22.56
N GLU A 258 12.06 7.84 -22.04
CA GLU A 258 12.66 9.14 -21.73
C GLU A 258 12.76 10.05 -22.96
N SER A 259 13.10 9.46 -24.11
CA SER A 259 13.19 10.13 -25.41
C SER A 259 11.83 10.34 -26.09
N GLY A 260 10.75 9.85 -25.49
CA GLY A 260 9.41 9.82 -26.09
C GLY A 260 9.22 8.68 -27.09
N LEU A 261 7.96 8.37 -27.41
CA LEU A 261 7.57 7.35 -28.38
C LEU A 261 7.35 8.02 -29.75
N PRO A 262 8.20 7.73 -30.77
CA PRO A 262 8.11 8.39 -32.08
C PRO A 262 6.77 8.22 -32.78
N SER A 263 6.12 7.08 -32.54
CA SER A 263 4.81 6.72 -33.11
C SER A 263 3.63 7.48 -32.50
N LEU A 264 3.88 8.18 -31.40
CA LEU A 264 2.87 8.90 -30.62
C LEU A 264 3.33 10.35 -30.39
N ASN A 265 3.94 10.97 -31.40
CA ASN A 265 4.39 12.37 -31.36
C ASN A 265 5.28 12.71 -30.14
N GLY A 266 6.08 11.76 -29.66
CA GLY A 266 6.98 11.98 -28.54
C GLY A 266 6.34 11.84 -27.15
N VAL A 267 5.12 11.29 -27.05
CA VAL A 267 4.51 10.91 -25.75
C VAL A 267 5.48 10.04 -24.95
N LYS A 268 5.71 10.41 -23.69
CA LYS A 268 6.70 9.76 -22.82
C LYS A 268 6.21 8.50 -22.14
N ALA A 269 4.91 8.38 -21.88
CA ALA A 269 4.37 7.20 -21.21
C ALA A 269 3.04 6.79 -21.80
N ILE A 270 2.85 5.48 -21.96
CA ILE A 270 1.58 4.90 -22.40
C ILE A 270 1.16 3.79 -21.47
N ARG A 271 -0.14 3.64 -21.30
CA ARG A 271 -0.77 2.54 -20.61
C ARG A 271 -1.28 1.52 -21.62
N ILE A 272 -0.93 0.27 -21.40
CA ILE A 272 -1.36 -0.86 -22.22
C ILE A 272 -2.05 -1.85 -21.28
N THR A 273 -3.28 -2.25 -21.61
CA THR A 273 -4.05 -3.24 -20.83
C THR A 273 -4.04 -4.57 -21.55
N SER A 274 -3.81 -5.66 -20.81
CA SER A 274 -3.98 -7.00 -21.37
C SER A 274 -5.45 -7.37 -21.44
N SER A 275 -5.90 -7.89 -22.56
CA SER A 275 -6.88 -8.98 -22.56
C SER A 275 -6.07 -10.24 -22.81
N PRO A 276 -5.63 -10.99 -21.77
CA PRO A 276 -4.76 -12.13 -22.00
C PRO A 276 -5.54 -13.19 -22.77
N LYS A 277 -5.32 -13.23 -24.08
CA LYS A 277 -5.67 -14.37 -24.90
C LYS A 277 -4.74 -15.48 -24.45
N SER A 278 -5.23 -16.37 -23.60
CA SER A 278 -4.60 -17.66 -23.37
C SER A 278 -4.63 -18.40 -24.71
N GLU A 279 -3.58 -18.27 -25.51
CA GLU A 279 -3.40 -19.06 -26.73
C GLU A 279 -2.17 -19.95 -26.61
N PRO A 280 -2.23 -21.12 -27.26
CA PRO A 280 -1.74 -22.38 -26.72
C PRO A 280 -0.24 -22.48 -26.90
N LYS A 281 0.38 -23.26 -26.03
CA LYS A 281 1.74 -23.80 -26.14
C LYS A 281 2.13 -24.02 -27.61
N ALA A 282 2.89 -23.07 -28.16
CA ALA A 282 3.40 -23.17 -29.53
C ALA A 282 4.35 -24.37 -29.61
N ALA A 283 4.02 -25.26 -30.52
CA ALA A 283 4.80 -26.45 -30.85
C ALA A 283 6.22 -26.05 -31.28
N ALA A 284 7.21 -26.72 -30.68
CA ALA A 284 8.57 -26.77 -31.20
C ALA A 284 8.59 -27.64 -32.48
N PRO A 285 9.42 -27.32 -33.48
CA PRO A 285 9.49 -28.08 -34.72
C PRO A 285 10.17 -29.44 -34.51
N ALA A 286 9.67 -30.43 -35.25
CA ALA A 286 10.12 -31.83 -35.24
C ALA A 286 11.60 -32.00 -35.64
N PRO A 287 12.20 -33.14 -35.23
CA PRO A 287 12.61 -34.09 -36.25
C PRO A 287 12.20 -35.55 -35.97
N GLU A 288 11.66 -36.16 -37.03
CA GLU A 288 12.04 -37.46 -37.62
C GLU A 288 11.99 -38.77 -36.79
N GLU A 289 11.05 -39.62 -37.23
CA GLU A 289 10.85 -41.08 -37.11
C GLU A 289 11.85 -41.95 -36.32
N ALA A 290 11.31 -42.67 -35.31
CA ALA A 290 11.30 -44.14 -35.27
C ALA A 290 10.36 -44.67 -34.16
N SER A 291 9.54 -45.66 -34.51
CA SER A 291 8.46 -46.32 -33.74
C SER A 291 9.00 -47.52 -32.91
N PRO A 292 8.18 -48.40 -32.29
CA PRO A 292 7.35 -48.24 -31.08
C PRO A 292 7.56 -49.38 -30.04
N GLN A 293 7.00 -49.23 -28.82
CA GLN A 293 6.45 -50.28 -27.91
C GLN A 293 6.46 -49.77 -26.46
N LYS A 294 5.55 -50.08 -25.53
CA LYS A 294 4.26 -50.80 -25.46
C LYS A 294 3.72 -50.56 -24.03
N ASP A 295 2.40 -50.63 -23.83
CA ASP A 295 1.65 -50.94 -22.59
C ASP A 295 2.10 -50.28 -21.26
N SER A 296 1.26 -49.56 -20.52
CA SER A 296 0.08 -50.15 -19.87
C SER A 296 -0.84 -49.06 -19.30
N THR A 297 -2.14 -49.34 -19.41
CA THR A 297 -3.33 -48.94 -18.63
C THR A 297 -3.07 -48.45 -17.19
N VAL A 298 -3.87 -47.54 -16.60
CA VAL A 298 -5.27 -47.71 -16.17
C VAL A 298 -5.97 -46.36 -15.96
N SER A 299 -7.27 -46.37 -16.30
CA SER A 299 -8.29 -45.31 -16.31
C SER A 299 -8.88 -44.86 -14.97
N ALA A 300 -9.54 -43.69 -15.04
CA ALA A 300 -10.80 -43.27 -14.37
C ALA A 300 -10.73 -42.95 -12.85
N ASP A 301 -11.47 -42.00 -12.27
CA ASP A 301 -12.66 -41.25 -12.70
C ASP A 301 -12.83 -39.94 -11.86
N SER A 302 -13.69 -39.07 -12.38
CA SER A 302 -14.26 -37.75 -11.99
C SER A 302 -14.81 -37.57 -10.54
N PRO A 303 -15.54 -36.48 -10.18
CA PRO A 303 -15.41 -35.03 -10.44
C PRO A 303 -15.53 -34.14 -9.17
N SER A 304 -15.37 -32.84 -9.39
CA SER A 304 -15.65 -31.67 -8.53
C SER A 304 -17.05 -31.65 -7.86
N PRO A 305 -17.27 -30.77 -6.86
CA PRO A 305 -18.27 -29.74 -7.11
C PRO A 305 -17.80 -28.31 -6.77
N SER A 306 -18.11 -27.41 -7.70
CA SER A 306 -18.00 -25.96 -7.64
C SER A 306 -18.97 -25.33 -6.63
N ARG A 307 -18.52 -24.27 -5.95
CA ARG A 307 -19.39 -23.29 -5.28
C ARG A 307 -19.35 -21.96 -6.06
N PRO A 308 -20.46 -21.19 -6.11
CA PRO A 308 -20.51 -19.91 -6.81
C PRO A 308 -19.75 -18.83 -6.00
N VAL A 309 -19.02 -17.97 -6.71
CA VAL A 309 -18.30 -16.82 -6.16
C VAL A 309 -19.12 -15.57 -6.42
N ASP A 310 -19.49 -14.87 -5.35
CA ASP A 310 -20.14 -13.57 -5.39
C ASP A 310 -19.18 -12.48 -5.90
N GLN A 311 -19.68 -11.66 -6.82
CA GLN A 311 -18.98 -10.53 -7.45
C GLN A 311 -19.06 -9.30 -6.53
N ASN A 312 -18.05 -9.05 -5.69
CA ASN A 312 -17.72 -7.70 -5.19
C ASN A 312 -16.37 -7.62 -4.44
N SER A 313 -15.26 -8.01 -5.09
CA SER A 313 -13.93 -7.87 -4.49
C SER A 313 -13.22 -6.59 -4.97
N THR A 314 -13.33 -5.54 -4.16
CA THR A 314 -12.38 -4.43 -4.14
C THR A 314 -11.01 -4.95 -3.67
N THR A 315 -9.95 -4.47 -4.34
CA THR A 315 -8.54 -4.80 -4.10
C THR A 315 -8.07 -4.31 -2.74
N ASP A 316 -8.20 -5.17 -1.74
CA ASP A 316 -7.74 -4.97 -0.36
C ASP A 316 -6.28 -5.45 -0.24
N TYR A 317 -5.35 -4.53 -0.01
CA TYR A 317 -3.93 -4.83 0.24
C TYR A 317 -3.75 -5.53 1.60
N PRO A 318 -2.75 -6.41 1.76
CA PRO A 318 -2.64 -7.31 2.93
C PRO A 318 -2.35 -6.63 4.28
N TYR A 319 -2.03 -5.32 4.33
CA TYR A 319 -1.95 -4.58 5.60
C TYR A 319 -3.32 -4.41 6.28
N ASN A 320 -4.40 -4.38 5.49
CA ASN A 320 -5.76 -4.29 6.01
C ASN A 320 -6.24 -5.61 6.63
N SER A 321 -5.50 -6.72 6.52
CA SER A 321 -5.95 -7.98 7.12
C SER A 321 -5.98 -7.90 8.65
N ALA A 322 -5.03 -7.24 9.31
CA ALA A 322 -5.04 -7.07 10.76
C ALA A 322 -6.15 -6.10 11.22
N ALA A 323 -6.34 -4.98 10.51
CA ALA A 323 -7.39 -4.00 10.81
C ALA A 323 -8.82 -4.52 10.49
N LYS A 324 -8.98 -5.31 9.43
CA LYS A 324 -10.24 -5.93 9.02
C LYS A 324 -10.58 -7.17 9.86
N GLN A 325 -9.58 -7.90 10.37
CA GLN A 325 -9.77 -8.93 11.40
C GLN A 325 -10.34 -8.34 12.70
N ILE A 326 -9.91 -7.13 13.09
CA ILE A 326 -10.49 -6.39 14.22
C ILE A 326 -11.93 -5.95 13.90
N SER A 327 -12.22 -5.55 12.65
CA SER A 327 -13.57 -5.17 12.21
C SER A 327 -14.59 -6.34 12.18
N TYR A 328 -14.17 -7.61 12.25
CA TYR A 328 -15.08 -8.75 12.38
C TYR A 328 -15.67 -8.87 13.79
N PHE A 329 -14.93 -8.38 14.79
CA PHE A 329 -15.42 -8.13 16.15
C PHE A 329 -15.90 -6.67 16.19
N GLY A 330 -17.06 -6.39 15.59
CA GLY A 330 -17.52 -5.03 15.26
C GLY A 330 -17.39 -3.98 16.38
N ASN A 331 -17.59 -2.71 16.02
CA ASN A 331 -17.43 -1.46 16.82
C ASN A 331 -18.05 -1.40 18.24
N SER A 332 -18.61 -2.50 18.74
CA SER A 332 -18.98 -2.69 20.13
C SER A 332 -17.74 -2.82 21.02
N LEU A 333 -17.70 -2.01 22.08
CA LEU A 333 -16.70 -2.07 23.15
C LEU A 333 -16.48 -3.50 23.67
N ILE A 334 -17.53 -4.33 23.70
CA ILE A 334 -17.44 -5.72 24.14
C ILE A 334 -16.59 -6.58 23.19
N GLY A 335 -16.65 -6.31 21.89
CA GLY A 335 -15.87 -7.01 20.85
C GLY A 335 -14.39 -6.70 20.98
N VAL A 336 -14.05 -5.43 21.21
CA VAL A 336 -12.67 -4.98 21.43
C VAL A 336 -12.11 -5.58 22.72
N LEU A 337 -12.88 -5.60 23.81
CA LEU A 337 -12.43 -6.22 25.07
C LEU A 337 -12.24 -7.73 24.93
N PHE A 338 -13.12 -8.42 24.20
CA PHE A 338 -12.99 -9.85 23.95
C PHE A 338 -11.80 -10.17 23.05
N ALA A 339 -11.59 -9.41 21.97
CA ALA A 339 -10.43 -9.55 21.10
C ALA A 339 -9.12 -9.24 21.85
N GLY A 340 -9.11 -8.21 22.70
CA GLY A 340 -7.98 -7.89 23.57
C GLY A 340 -7.68 -9.00 24.58
N PHE A 341 -8.72 -9.63 25.16
CA PHE A 341 -8.56 -10.80 26.03
C PHE A 341 -7.96 -11.98 25.27
N LEU A 342 -8.47 -12.29 24.07
CA LEU A 342 -7.99 -13.41 23.26
C LEU A 342 -6.56 -13.16 22.76
N GLY A 343 -6.25 -11.95 22.31
CA GLY A 343 -4.90 -11.53 21.94
C GLY A 343 -3.93 -11.62 23.12
N GLY A 344 -4.34 -11.18 24.30
CA GLY A 344 -3.57 -11.35 25.54
C GLY A 344 -3.30 -12.82 25.85
N MET A 345 -4.30 -13.70 25.68
CA MET A 345 -4.13 -15.14 25.87
C MET A 345 -3.12 -15.74 24.88
N ILE A 346 -3.19 -15.35 23.60
CA ILE A 346 -2.28 -15.80 22.55
C ILE A 346 -0.84 -15.31 22.81
N LEU A 347 -0.66 -14.08 23.27
CA LEU A 347 0.66 -13.52 23.59
C LEU A 347 1.37 -14.27 24.73
N ASN A 348 0.64 -14.95 25.61
CA ASN A 348 1.26 -15.87 26.59
C ASN A 348 1.85 -17.13 25.94
N VAL A 349 1.49 -17.44 24.69
CA VAL A 349 2.00 -18.58 23.92
C VAL A 349 3.21 -18.19 23.05
N MET A 350 3.64 -16.93 23.08
CA MET A 350 4.88 -16.53 22.41
C MET A 350 6.10 -17.12 23.13
N PRO A 351 7.08 -17.67 22.38
CA PRO A 351 8.21 -18.40 22.95
C PRO A 351 9.09 -17.57 23.90
N CYS A 352 9.00 -16.24 23.84
CA CYS A 352 9.72 -15.31 24.71
C CYS A 352 9.11 -15.14 26.12
N VAL A 353 7.87 -15.57 26.37
CA VAL A 353 7.17 -15.39 27.66
C VAL A 353 7.20 -16.65 28.54
N PHE A 354 7.51 -17.80 27.93
CA PHE A 354 7.67 -19.10 28.61
C PHE A 354 8.60 -19.06 29.85
N PRO A 355 9.73 -18.32 29.84
CA PRO A 355 10.60 -18.22 31.01
C PRO A 355 9.90 -17.67 32.26
N VAL A 356 9.09 -16.63 32.06
CA VAL A 356 8.39 -15.91 33.14
C VAL A 356 7.17 -16.69 33.60
N ILE A 357 6.49 -17.41 32.70
CA ILE A 357 5.35 -18.27 33.03
C ILE A 357 5.77 -19.38 34.00
N SER A 358 6.92 -20.02 33.76
CA SER A 358 7.46 -21.06 34.65
C SER A 358 7.71 -20.55 36.08
N LEU A 359 8.29 -19.34 36.21
CA LEU A 359 8.50 -18.71 37.53
C LEU A 359 7.18 -18.39 38.23
N LYS A 360 6.16 -17.97 37.48
CA LYS A 360 4.82 -17.74 38.04
C LYS A 360 4.14 -19.02 38.52
N ILE A 361 4.26 -20.12 37.77
CA ILE A 361 3.71 -21.43 38.16
C ILE A 361 4.33 -21.88 39.49
N LEU A 362 5.65 -21.74 39.65
CA LEU A 362 6.34 -22.05 40.90
C LEU A 362 5.88 -21.17 42.06
N SER A 363 5.60 -19.89 41.81
CA SER A 363 4.98 -19.00 42.80
C SER A 363 3.58 -19.46 43.21
N PHE A 364 2.75 -19.96 42.29
CA PHE A 364 1.42 -20.49 42.63
C PHE A 364 1.50 -21.77 43.46
N VAL A 365 2.44 -22.66 43.14
CA VAL A 365 2.69 -23.88 43.91
C VAL A 365 3.15 -23.56 45.33
N ALA A 366 3.99 -22.53 45.51
CA ALA A 366 4.43 -22.08 46.82
C ALA A 366 3.30 -21.49 47.69
N HIS A 367 2.27 -20.91 47.06
CA HIS A 367 1.12 -20.27 47.75
C HIS A 367 -0.14 -21.15 47.80
N ALA A 368 -0.04 -22.44 47.44
CA ALA A 368 -1.18 -23.37 47.41
C ALA A 368 -1.81 -23.66 48.80
N ARG A 369 -1.17 -23.20 49.90
CA ARG A 369 -1.67 -23.28 51.28
C ARG A 369 -2.14 -21.94 51.88
N ASP A 370 -2.10 -20.84 51.12
CA ASP A 370 -2.48 -19.52 51.62
C ASP A 370 -3.99 -19.23 51.50
N ASP A 371 -4.46 -18.30 52.34
CA ASP A 371 -5.86 -17.85 52.35
C ASP A 371 -6.29 -17.25 51.00
N ARG A 372 -7.48 -17.62 50.53
CA ARG A 372 -8.06 -17.18 49.24
C ARG A 372 -8.04 -15.65 49.06
N ARG A 373 -8.16 -14.90 50.15
CA ARG A 373 -8.12 -13.44 50.16
C ARG A 373 -6.73 -12.88 49.85
N LYS A 374 -5.65 -13.50 50.34
CA LYS A 374 -4.27 -13.08 50.06
C LYS A 374 -3.92 -13.31 48.59
N VAL A 375 -4.33 -14.45 48.04
CA VAL A 375 -4.16 -14.78 46.62
C VAL A 375 -4.86 -13.75 45.72
N LEU A 376 -6.09 -13.34 46.06
CA LEU A 376 -6.83 -12.32 45.32
C LEU A 376 -6.17 -10.94 45.38
N ILE A 377 -5.62 -10.55 46.54
CA ILE A 377 -4.90 -9.27 46.68
C ILE A 377 -3.63 -9.27 45.83
N HIS A 378 -2.87 -10.36 45.80
CA HIS A 378 -1.69 -10.47 44.93
C HIS A 378 -2.05 -10.44 43.45
N ALA A 379 -3.12 -11.11 43.03
CA ALA A 379 -3.60 -11.07 41.65
C ALA A 379 -4.05 -9.64 41.25
N ALA A 380 -4.75 -8.94 42.15
CA ALA A 380 -5.20 -7.57 41.92
C ALA A 380 -4.01 -6.60 41.84
N ALA A 381 -3.07 -6.67 42.78
CA ALA A 381 -1.86 -5.84 42.79
C ALA A 381 -1.03 -6.04 41.52
N TYR A 382 -0.89 -7.28 41.06
CA TYR A 382 -0.21 -7.60 39.80
C TYR A 382 -0.92 -6.99 38.58
N THR A 383 -2.24 -7.11 38.52
CA THR A 383 -3.05 -6.55 37.42
C THR A 383 -2.97 -5.03 37.39
N VAL A 384 -3.10 -4.39 38.55
CA VAL A 384 -2.98 -2.93 38.69
C VAL A 384 -1.58 -2.47 38.28
N GLY A 385 -0.52 -3.18 38.69
CA GLY A 385 0.84 -2.85 38.29
C GLY A 385 1.05 -2.89 36.77
N ILE A 386 0.52 -3.91 36.10
CA ILE A 386 0.56 -4.02 34.63
C ILE A 386 -0.20 -2.86 33.97
N LEU A 387 -1.42 -2.59 34.44
CA LEU A 387 -2.24 -1.50 33.88
C LEU A 387 -1.53 -0.16 34.02
N LEU A 388 -0.96 0.13 35.19
CA LEU A 388 -0.20 1.36 35.43
C LEU A 388 1.02 1.45 34.52
N PHE A 389 1.75 0.35 34.31
CA PHE A 389 2.90 0.33 33.40
C PHE A 389 2.49 0.64 31.95
N PHE A 390 1.46 -0.03 31.42
CA PHE A 390 1.01 0.21 30.05
C PHE A 390 0.38 1.59 29.86
N ILE A 391 -0.31 2.13 30.88
CA ILE A 391 -0.82 3.51 30.84
C ILE A 391 0.34 4.51 30.82
N ALA A 392 1.36 4.32 31.68
CA ALA A 392 2.54 5.18 31.69
C ALA A 392 3.28 5.12 30.35
N LEU A 393 3.43 3.92 29.78
CA LEU A 393 4.05 3.72 28.47
C LEU A 393 3.24 4.43 27.36
N ALA A 394 1.92 4.27 27.35
CA ALA A 394 1.06 4.95 26.39
C ALA A 394 1.16 6.48 26.52
N ALA A 395 1.19 7.02 27.74
CA ALA A 395 1.38 8.45 27.98
C ALA A 395 2.73 8.96 27.45
N ILE A 396 3.81 8.19 27.63
CA ILE A 396 5.15 8.53 27.09
C ILE A 396 5.12 8.53 25.56
N VAL A 397 4.53 7.51 24.94
CA VAL A 397 4.42 7.41 23.48
C VAL A 397 3.62 8.58 22.90
N ILE A 398 2.50 8.94 23.52
CA ILE A 398 1.68 10.09 23.13
C ILE A 398 2.48 11.39 23.29
N ALA A 399 3.22 11.56 24.38
CA ALA A 399 4.03 12.75 24.63
C ALA A 399 5.19 12.93 23.64
N LEU A 400 5.76 11.82 23.15
CA LEU A 400 6.87 11.84 22.19
C LEU A 400 6.41 11.94 20.73
N GLY A 401 5.12 11.70 20.42
CA GLY A 401 4.58 11.77 19.05
C GLY A 401 5.10 10.70 18.09
N THR A 402 5.84 9.70 18.58
CA THR A 402 6.42 8.61 17.78
C THR A 402 5.58 7.34 17.90
N GLY A 403 5.33 6.62 16.80
CA GLY A 403 4.67 5.31 16.86
C GLY A 403 5.51 4.27 17.64
N TRP A 404 4.89 3.51 18.55
CA TRP A 404 5.55 2.47 19.37
C TRP A 404 6.37 1.47 18.53
N GLY A 405 5.96 1.19 17.30
CA GLY A 405 6.64 0.26 16.39
C GLY A 405 7.91 0.78 15.73
N ALA A 406 8.17 2.10 15.74
CA ALA A 406 9.31 2.69 15.04
C ALA A 406 10.67 2.21 15.60
N GLN A 407 10.71 1.82 16.88
CA GLN A 407 11.91 1.29 17.53
C GLN A 407 12.37 -0.04 16.89
N PHE A 408 11.44 -0.86 16.40
CA PHE A 408 11.77 -2.12 15.72
C PHE A 408 12.35 -1.93 14.32
N GLN A 409 12.38 -0.70 13.80
CA GLN A 409 13.11 -0.38 12.56
C GLN A 409 14.57 -0.01 12.85
N SER A 410 14.95 0.26 14.10
CA SER A 410 16.33 0.57 14.48
C SER A 410 17.16 -0.72 14.62
N PRO A 411 18.26 -0.86 13.85
CA PRO A 411 19.15 -2.01 13.99
C PRO A 411 19.74 -2.14 15.39
N VAL A 412 20.05 -1.01 16.04
CA VAL A 412 20.63 -0.99 17.40
C VAL A 412 19.64 -1.54 18.42
N PHE A 413 18.38 -1.12 18.34
CA PHE A 413 17.35 -1.59 19.26
C PHE A 413 17.12 -3.10 19.12
N ILE A 414 17.04 -3.61 17.88
CA ILE A 414 16.91 -5.05 17.62
C ILE A 414 18.12 -5.81 18.16
N MET A 415 19.34 -5.33 17.95
CA MET A 415 20.55 -5.97 18.46
C MET A 415 20.53 -6.07 20.00
N VAL A 416 20.15 -4.98 20.69
CA VAL A 416 20.04 -4.96 22.15
C VAL A 416 18.97 -5.93 22.64
N MET A 417 17.77 -5.90 22.05
CA MET A 417 16.68 -6.79 22.44
C MET A 417 17.04 -8.26 22.21
N THR A 418 17.71 -8.57 21.09
CA THR A 418 18.21 -9.91 20.78
C THR A 418 19.23 -10.35 21.81
N ALA A 419 20.18 -9.50 22.19
CA ALA A 419 21.17 -9.81 23.23
C ALA A 419 20.50 -10.10 24.59
N VAL A 420 19.46 -9.34 24.96
CA VAL A 420 18.69 -9.57 26.19
C VAL A 420 17.98 -10.92 26.15
N VAL A 421 17.29 -11.26 25.06
CA VAL A 421 16.58 -12.54 24.90
C VAL A 421 17.55 -13.72 24.90
N VAL A 422 18.71 -13.58 24.24
CA VAL A 422 19.79 -14.58 24.28
C VAL A 422 20.32 -14.75 25.70
N ALA A 423 20.56 -13.65 26.43
CA ALA A 423 21.04 -13.72 27.80
C ALA A 423 20.02 -14.41 28.73
N LEU A 424 18.74 -14.09 28.62
CA LEU A 424 17.69 -14.76 29.40
C LEU A 424 17.58 -16.25 29.04
N SER A 425 17.72 -16.59 27.75
CA SER A 425 17.69 -17.98 27.29
C SER A 425 18.88 -18.77 27.85
N LEU A 426 20.10 -18.22 27.78
CA LEU A 426 21.29 -18.81 28.37
C LEU A 426 21.15 -18.99 29.89
N SER A 427 20.46 -18.06 30.56
CA SER A 427 20.17 -18.19 31.98
C SER A 427 19.25 -19.37 32.30
N LEU A 428 18.23 -19.62 31.47
CA LEU A 428 17.36 -20.80 31.61
C LEU A 428 18.05 -22.12 31.29
N PHE A 429 19.02 -22.12 30.37
CA PHE A 429 19.89 -23.27 30.11
C PHE A 429 20.90 -23.53 31.24
N GLY A 430 20.90 -22.71 32.30
CA GLY A 430 21.78 -22.87 33.45
C GLY A 430 23.23 -22.46 33.18
N VAL A 431 23.49 -21.73 32.08
CA VAL A 431 24.84 -21.23 31.76
C VAL A 431 25.28 -20.18 32.79
N PHE A 432 24.33 -19.40 33.32
CA PHE A 432 24.52 -18.49 34.45
C PHE A 432 23.17 -18.20 35.15
N GLU A 433 23.16 -18.04 36.46
CA GLU A 433 21.95 -17.71 37.22
C GLU A 433 21.81 -16.19 37.42
N PHE A 434 20.86 -15.56 36.72
CA PHE A 434 20.42 -14.22 37.11
C PHE A 434 19.33 -14.34 38.19
N GLY A 435 19.55 -13.73 39.36
CA GLY A 435 18.44 -13.38 40.25
C GLY A 435 18.22 -14.28 41.47
N VAL A 436 19.24 -14.53 42.28
CA VAL A 436 18.99 -14.82 43.72
C VAL A 436 18.88 -13.52 44.52
N SER A 437 19.55 -12.44 44.10
CA SER A 437 19.57 -11.17 44.85
C SER A 437 18.38 -10.23 44.57
N LEU A 438 18.02 -9.96 43.31
CA LEU A 438 16.92 -9.03 42.98
C LEU A 438 15.53 -9.57 43.37
N THR A 439 15.31 -10.87 43.21
CA THR A 439 14.06 -11.56 43.57
C THR A 439 13.87 -11.61 45.09
N SER A 440 14.97 -11.61 45.86
CA SER A 440 14.91 -11.51 47.34
C SER A 440 14.50 -10.12 47.85
N VAL A 441 14.76 -9.06 47.09
CA VAL A 441 14.39 -7.69 47.47
C VAL A 441 12.87 -7.49 47.36
N GLY A 442 12.22 -8.10 46.36
CA GLY A 442 10.76 -8.12 46.25
C GLY A 442 10.08 -8.95 47.33
N GLY A 443 10.65 -10.11 47.68
CA GLY A 443 10.11 -10.98 48.74
C GLY A 443 10.19 -10.39 50.16
N LYS A 444 11.15 -9.49 50.41
CA LYS A 444 11.29 -8.78 51.69
C LYS A 444 10.28 -7.65 51.90
N LEU A 445 9.59 -7.20 50.86
CA LEU A 445 8.52 -6.19 50.95
C LEU A 445 7.14 -6.81 51.21
N THR A 446 7.02 -8.13 51.15
CA THR A 446 5.78 -8.89 51.30
C THR A 446 5.70 -9.74 52.57
N GLN A 447 6.73 -9.69 53.43
CA GLN A 447 6.70 -10.32 54.76
C GLN A 447 6.12 -9.38 55.82
#